data_AF-A0A6J4I2G3-F1
#
_entry.id   AF-A0A6J4I2G3-F1
#
_cell.length_a   1.000
_cell.length_b   1.000
_cell.length_c   1.000
_cell.angle_alpha   90.00
_cell.angle_beta   90.00
_cell.angle_gamma   90.00
#
_symmetry.space_group_name_H-M   'P 1'
#
loop_
_entity.id
_entity.type
_entity.pdbx_description
1 polymer ?
#
loop_
_entity_poly.entity_id
_entity_poly.type
_entity_poly.pdbx_seq_one_letter_code
_entity_poly.pdbx_strand_id
1 'polypeptide(L)' 'MTDTQLCPTAEKVLAALLEHAGVHHTVEDVRELIDCTSTHTGCALEWLSTAGLVERWESASSPVTYVARK' A
#
# COMPACT_ATOMS: atom_id res chain seq x y z
N MET A 1 7.85 2.68 -23.15
CA MET A 1 7.27 3.53 -22.09
C MET A 1 6.05 2.77 -21.58
N THR A 2 6.22 1.97 -20.54
CA THR A 2 5.09 1.31 -19.90
C THR A 2 4.39 2.37 -19.06
N ASP A 3 3.34 2.95 -19.64
CA ASP A 3 2.36 3.72 -18.89
C ASP A 3 1.83 2.77 -17.83
N THR A 4 2.35 2.95 -16.64
CA THR A 4 2.11 2.07 -15.51
C THR A 4 0.77 2.55 -14.96
N GLN A 5 -0.32 2.24 -15.68
CA GLN A 5 -1.67 2.53 -15.25
C GLN A 5 -1.88 1.85 -13.90
N LEU A 6 -1.79 2.65 -12.84
CA LEU A 6 -2.21 2.24 -11.51
C LEU A 6 -3.63 1.72 -11.62
N CYS A 7 -3.90 0.53 -11.07
CA CYS A 7 -5.27 0.11 -10.90
C CYS A 7 -5.98 1.12 -9.98
N PRO A 8 -7.28 1.38 -10.15
CA PRO A 8 -8.01 2.35 -9.33
C PRO A 8 -7.93 2.03 -7.82
N THR A 9 -7.75 0.75 -7.46
CA THR A 9 -7.46 0.34 -6.07
C THR A 9 -6.08 0.80 -5.62
N ALA A 10 -5.04 0.64 -6.46
CA ALA A 10 -3.68 1.07 -6.13
C ALA A 10 -3.57 2.59 -5.97
N GLU A 11 -4.29 3.36 -6.79
CA GLU A 11 -4.39 4.81 -6.61
C GLU A 11 -5.02 5.18 -5.26
N LYS A 12 -6.12 4.51 -4.88
CA LYS A 12 -6.77 4.73 -3.58
C LYS A 12 -5.88 4.33 -2.41
N VAL A 13 -5.21 3.18 -2.49
CA VAL A 13 -4.25 2.73 -1.48
C VAL A 13 -3.13 3.75 -1.32
N LEU A 14 -2.55 4.19 -2.43
CA LEU A 14 -1.46 5.17 -2.41
C LEU A 14 -1.93 6.50 -1.83
N ALA A 15 -3.10 6.99 -2.24
CA ALA A 15 -3.68 8.22 -1.71
C ALA A 15 -3.88 8.13 -0.19
N ALA A 16 -4.49 7.04 0.31
CA ALA A 16 -4.68 6.82 1.74
C ALA A 16 -3.34 6.78 2.49
N LEU A 17 -2.33 6.07 1.97
CA LEU A 17 -1.00 6.02 2.59
C LEU A 17 -0.27 7.37 2.53
N LEU A 18 -0.49 8.18 1.50
CA LEU A 18 0.08 9.53 1.37
C LEU A 18 -0.58 10.52 2.33
N GLU A 19 -1.88 10.42 2.55
CA GLU A 19 -2.58 11.20 3.59
C GLU A 19 -2.03 10.89 4.99
N HIS A 20 -1.61 9.64 5.21
CA HIS A 20 -0.96 9.16 6.43
C HIS A 20 0.56 8.95 6.26
N ALA A 21 1.22 9.79 5.46
CA ALA A 21 2.64 9.61 5.15
C ALA A 21 3.52 9.57 6.42
N GLY A 22 4.35 8.52 6.53
CA GLY A 22 5.21 8.27 7.69
C GLY A 22 4.58 7.39 8.77
N VAL A 23 3.32 6.96 8.60
CA VAL A 23 2.67 5.96 9.45
C VAL A 23 2.75 4.59 8.78
N HIS A 24 3.09 3.57 9.57
CA HIS A 24 3.11 2.19 9.12
C HIS A 24 1.69 1.61 9.21
N HIS A 25 1.15 1.17 8.08
CA HIS A 25 -0.17 0.55 8.00
C HIS A 25 -0.05 -0.91 7.58
N THR A 26 -0.83 -1.79 8.20
CA THR A 26 -0.95 -3.18 7.73
C THR A 26 -1.90 -3.24 6.53
N VAL A 27 -1.92 -4.39 5.85
CA VAL A 27 -2.90 -4.66 4.78
C VAL A 27 -4.34 -4.50 5.28
N GLU A 28 -4.61 -4.90 6.53
CA GLU A 28 -5.94 -4.81 7.14
C GLU A 28 -6.32 -3.35 7.44
N ASP A 29 -5.39 -2.54 7.97
CA ASP A 29 -5.64 -1.09 8.20
C ASP A 29 -5.99 -0.39 6.88
N VAL A 30 -5.20 -0.62 5.83
CA VAL A 30 -5.43 0.00 4.52
C VAL A 30 -6.77 -0.47 3.96
N ARG A 31 -7.09 -1.76 4.09
CA ARG A 31 -8.37 -2.33 3.65
C ARG A 31 -9.55 -1.64 4.34
N GLU A 32 -9.46 -1.35 5.65
CA GLU A 32 -10.48 -0.60 6.39
C GLU A 32 -10.59 0.85 5.91
N LEU A 33 -9.48 1.49 5.55
CA LEU A 33 -9.47 2.87 5.04
C LEU A 33 -10.12 3.00 3.66
N ILE A 34 -9.87 2.06 2.74
CA ILE A 34 -10.32 2.16 1.34
C ILE A 34 -11.57 1.32 1.03
N ASP A 35 -12.16 0.67 2.04
CA ASP A 35 -13.31 -0.25 1.92
C ASP A 35 -13.15 -1.24 0.76
N CYS A 36 -12.05 -2.01 0.78
CA CYS A 36 -11.71 -2.96 -0.29
C CYS A 36 -11.49 -4.38 0.23
N THR A 37 -11.22 -5.33 -0.67
CA THR A 37 -10.91 -6.71 -0.29
C THR A 37 -9.42 -6.84 0.06
N SER A 38 -9.09 -7.64 1.07
CA SER A 38 -7.70 -7.85 1.51
C SER A 38 -6.80 -8.34 0.37
N THR A 39 -7.34 -9.14 -0.57
CA THR A 39 -6.62 -9.59 -1.76
C THR A 39 -6.25 -8.45 -2.69
N HIS A 40 -7.20 -7.56 -3.02
CA HIS A 40 -6.93 -6.43 -3.90
C HIS A 40 -6.00 -5.41 -3.23
N THR A 41 -6.19 -5.16 -1.93
CA THR A 41 -5.31 -4.29 -1.15
C THR A 41 -3.89 -4.86 -1.08
N GLY A 42 -3.73 -6.15 -0.83
CA GLY A 42 -2.43 -6.82 -0.81
C GLY A 42 -1.72 -6.74 -2.17
N CYS A 43 -2.41 -7.07 -3.27
CA CYS A 43 -1.84 -6.93 -4.62
C CYS A 43 -1.46 -5.49 -4.95
N ALA A 44 -2.30 -4.52 -4.58
CA ALA A 44 -2.00 -3.10 -4.77
C ALA A 44 -0.75 -2.66 -3.98
N LEU A 45 -0.64 -3.06 -2.71
CA LEU A 45 0.50 -2.74 -1.85
C LEU A 45 1.81 -3.37 -2.36
N GLU A 46 1.77 -4.64 -2.78
CA GLU A 46 2.95 -5.29 -3.36
C GLU A 46 3.38 -4.64 -4.67
N TRP A 47 2.42 -4.26 -5.51
CA TRP A 47 2.70 -3.58 -6.75
C TRP A 47 3.27 -2.17 -6.51
N LEU A 48 2.69 -1.41 -5.58
CA LEU A 48 3.18 -0.08 -5.19
C LEU A 48 4.59 -0.17 -4.58
N SER A 49 4.85 -1.24 -3.83
CA SER A 49 6.17 -1.49 -3.24
C SER A 49 7.20 -1.84 -4.32
N THR A 50 6.81 -2.66 -5.29
CA THR A 50 7.64 -2.99 -6.47
C THR A 50 7.91 -1.76 -7.33
N ALA A 51 6.94 -0.85 -7.44
CA ALA A 51 7.08 0.44 -8.14
C ALA A 51 7.93 1.46 -7.34
N GLY A 52 8.30 1.18 -6.09
CA GLY A 52 9.07 2.07 -5.23
C GLY A 52 8.28 3.26 -4.66
N LEU A 53 6.95 3.22 -4.72
CA LEU A 53 6.05 4.26 -4.21
C LEU A 53 5.74 4.10 -2.72
N VAL A 54 5.78 2.86 -2.23
CA VAL A 54 5.63 2.53 -0.81
C VAL A 54 6.77 1.63 -0.37
N GLU A 55 7.15 1.72 0.90
CA GLU A 55 8.18 0.87 1.50
C GLU A 55 7.50 -0.22 2.32
N ARG A 56 7.86 -1.47 2.03
CA ARG A 56 7.38 -2.64 2.77
C ARG A 56 8.33 -2.92 3.94
N TRP A 57 7.78 -2.90 5.13
CA TRP A 57 8.47 -3.19 6.38
C TRP A 57 8.01 -4.54 6.90
N GLU A 58 8.89 -5.53 6.86
CA GLU A 58 8.68 -6.82 7.50
C GLU A 58 9.68 -6.99 8.65
N SER A 59 9.17 -7.45 9.80
CA SER A 59 9.99 -7.76 10.96
C SER A 59 9.70 -9.18 11.41
N ALA A 60 10.71 -9.90 11.89
CA ALA A 60 10.63 -11.32 12.24
C ALA A 60 9.56 -11.65 13.30
N SER A 61 9.03 -10.66 14.01
CA SER A 61 8.01 -10.82 15.07
C SER A 61 6.86 -9.83 14.97
N SER A 62 6.69 -9.14 13.83
CA SER A 62 5.61 -8.16 13.65
C SER A 62 4.94 -8.31 12.29
N PRO A 63 3.65 -7.95 12.18
CA PRO A 63 2.96 -8.01 10.90
C PRO A 63 3.65 -7.13 9.86
N VAL A 64 3.58 -7.55 8.59
CA VAL A 64 4.08 -6.76 7.47
C VAL A 64 3.29 -5.45 7.42
N THR A 65 4.01 -4.34 7.42
CA THR A 65 3.46 -3.00 7.31
C THR A 65 4.01 -2.30 6.08
N TYR A 66 3.29 -1.28 5.64
CA TYR A 66 3.61 -0.49 4.47
C TYR A 66 3.54 0.99 4.83
N VAL A 67 4.47 1.78 4.29
CA VAL A 67 4.52 3.23 4.49
C VAL A 67 4.73 3.92 3.14
N ALA A 68 4.01 5.01 2.88
CA ALA A 68 4.25 5.80 1.67
C ALA A 68 5.63 6.45 1.70
N ARG A 69 6.36 6.39 0.58
CA ARG A 69 7.53 7.24 0.37
C ARG A 69 7.09 8.64 -0.04
N LYS A 70 7.72 9.65 0.55
CA LYS A 70 7.66 11.05 0.09
C LYS A 70 8.67 11.32 -1.00
#